data_AF-A0A8J8BCH4-F1
#
_entry.id   AF-A0A8J8BCH4-F1
#
_cell.length_a   1.000
_cell.length_b   1.000
_cell.length_c   1.000
_cell.angle_alpha   90.00
_cell.angle_beta   90.00
_cell.angle_gamma   90.00
#
_symmetry.space_group_name_H-M   'P 1'
#
loop_
_entity.id
_entity.type
_entity.pdbx_description
1 polymer ?
#
loop_
_entity_poly.entity_id
_entity_poly.type
_entity_poly.pdbx_seq_one_letter_code
_entity_poly.pdbx_strand_id
1 'polypeptide(L)'
;MTATNGTSEADVDDGAATAVTLEIVRGEPTAQEIAALVAVLSVQAAAAGAGPLAPPRRSGWTDYAARIQAPSAPSPGGWRASAFPR
;
A
#
# COMPACT_ATOMS: atom_id res chain seq x y z
N MET A 1 -31.47 -47.02 -11.20
CA MET A 1 -31.28 -45.75 -11.93
C MET A 1 -30.14 -45.00 -11.27
N THR A 2 -28.99 -44.97 -11.93
CA THR A 2 -27.74 -44.32 -11.53
C THR A 2 -27.75 -42.82 -11.87
N ALA A 3 -27.24 -41.99 -10.98
CA ALA A 3 -26.43 -40.78 -11.24
C ALA A 3 -25.85 -40.34 -9.88
N THR A 4 -24.54 -40.44 -9.61
CA THR A 4 -23.43 -39.53 -10.02
C THR A 4 -23.66 -38.10 -9.47
N ASN A 5 -22.74 -37.40 -8.83
CA ASN A 5 -21.34 -37.63 -8.49
C ASN A 5 -21.00 -36.66 -7.34
N GLY A 6 -19.97 -36.98 -6.56
CA GLY A 6 -19.36 -36.00 -5.67
C GLY A 6 -18.58 -34.94 -6.46
N THR A 7 -18.59 -33.71 -5.96
CA THR A 7 -17.52 -32.73 -6.18
C THR A 7 -17.30 -32.00 -4.86
N SER A 8 -16.42 -32.60 -4.06
CA SER A 8 -15.61 -31.88 -3.09
C SER A 8 -14.41 -31.36 -3.89
N GLU A 9 -14.34 -30.05 -4.13
CA GLU A 9 -13.17 -29.42 -4.73
C GLU A 9 -13.03 -28.03 -4.13
N ALA A 10 -12.12 -27.94 -3.14
CA ALA A 10 -11.49 -26.75 -2.57
C ALA A 10 -12.45 -25.60 -2.21
N ASP A 11 -12.79 -25.40 -0.94
CA ASP A 11 -11.91 -24.71 0.02
C ASP A 11 -10.64 -24.12 -0.60
N VAL A 12 -10.81 -23.19 -1.55
CA VAL A 12 -9.75 -22.28 -1.97
C VAL A 12 -9.68 -21.18 -0.92
N ASP A 13 -9.12 -21.53 0.24
CA ASP A 13 -8.37 -20.57 1.05
C ASP A 13 -7.04 -20.34 0.32
N ASP A 14 -7.09 -19.64 -0.82
CA ASP A 14 -5.90 -19.01 -1.40
C ASP A 14 -5.57 -17.85 -0.47
N GLY A 15 -4.76 -18.16 0.55
CA GLY A 15 -4.43 -17.28 1.65
C GLY A 15 -4.25 -15.83 1.20
N ALA A 16 -5.15 -14.98 1.70
CA ALA A 16 -5.24 -13.53 1.51
C ALA A 16 -4.00 -12.87 0.85
N ALA A 17 -3.86 -13.04 -0.47
CA ALA A 17 -3.04 -12.15 -1.26
C ALA A 17 -3.78 -10.81 -1.20
N THR A 18 -3.30 -9.92 -0.33
CA THR A 18 -3.87 -8.59 -0.13
C THR A 18 -4.01 -7.91 -1.49
N ALA A 19 -5.23 -7.89 -2.03
CA ALA A 19 -5.49 -7.30 -3.33
C ALA A 19 -5.13 -5.81 -3.24
N VAL A 20 -4.08 -5.40 -3.96
CA VAL A 20 -3.65 -4.01 -4.02
C VAL A 20 -4.56 -3.28 -5.00
N THR A 21 -5.31 -2.29 -4.52
CA THR A 21 -6.20 -1.44 -5.34
C THR A 21 -5.58 -0.06 -5.52
N LEU A 22 -5.48 0.40 -6.77
CA LEU A 22 -5.09 1.77 -7.12
C LEU A 22 -6.34 2.57 -7.50
N GLU A 23 -6.61 3.67 -6.79
CA GLU A 23 -7.74 4.57 -7.05
C GLU A 23 -7.24 5.94 -7.52
N ILE A 24 -7.88 6.48 -8.55
CA ILE A 24 -7.59 7.82 -9.09
C ILE A 24 -8.58 8.80 -8.49
N VAL A 25 -8.17 9.52 -7.45
CA VAL A 25 -9.04 10.46 -6.73
C VAL A 25 -9.28 11.76 -7.52
N ARG A 26 -8.34 12.15 -8.40
CA ARG A 26 -8.41 13.38 -9.19
C ARG A 26 -7.59 13.28 -10.47
N GLY A 27 -8.12 13.88 -11.54
CA GLY A 27 -7.47 13.98 -12.86
C GLY A 27 -7.89 12.86 -13.80
N GLU A 28 -7.51 12.99 -15.07
CA GLU A 28 -7.79 12.02 -16.14
C GLU A 28 -6.46 11.55 -16.75
N PRO A 29 -5.73 10.63 -16.07
CA PRO A 29 -4.45 10.18 -16.55
C PRO A 29 -4.62 9.27 -17.76
N THR A 30 -3.63 9.32 -18.63
CA THR A 30 -3.56 8.47 -19.81
C THR A 30 -3.23 7.03 -19.43
N ALA A 31 -3.58 6.08 -20.30
CA ALA A 31 -3.24 4.66 -20.12
C ALA A 31 -1.73 4.43 -19.97
N GLN A 32 -0.90 5.23 -20.65
CA GLN A 32 0.56 5.15 -20.55
C GLN A 32 1.06 5.55 -19.15
N GLU A 33 0.49 6.59 -18.55
CA GLU A 33 0.86 7.02 -17.20
C GLU A 33 0.45 5.99 -16.15
N ILE A 34 -0.73 5.39 -16.30
CA ILE A 34 -1.17 4.29 -15.43
C ILE A 34 -0.21 3.10 -15.56
N ALA A 35 0.16 2.71 -16.78
CA ALA A 35 1.10 1.62 -17.02
C ALA A 35 2.49 1.92 -16.41
N ALA A 36 2.98 3.16 -16.54
CA ALA A 36 4.26 3.58 -15.96
C ALA A 36 4.24 3.49 -14.43
N LEU A 37 3.16 3.95 -13.78
CA LEU A 37 3.00 3.85 -12.33
C LEU A 37 2.98 2.40 -11.85
N VAL A 38 2.19 1.54 -12.51
CA VAL A 38 2.12 0.11 -12.17
C VAL A 38 3.48 -0.56 -12.35
N ALA A 39 4.21 -0.27 -13.43
CA ALA A 39 5.53 -0.84 -13.68
C ALA A 39 6.52 -0.48 -12.56
N VAL A 40 6.56 0.79 -12.14
CA VAL A 40 7.43 1.24 -11.04
C VAL A 40 7.05 0.56 -9.73
N LEU A 41 5.75 0.50 -9.40
CA LEU A 41 5.28 -0.14 -8.16
C LEU A 41 5.64 -1.63 -8.11
N SER A 42 5.51 -2.35 -9.22
CA SER A 42 5.88 -3.77 -9.32
C SER A 42 7.38 -3.98 -9.08
N VAL A 43 8.25 -3.13 -9.66
CA VAL A 43 9.70 -3.19 -9.43
C VAL A 43 10.04 -2.94 -7.96
N GLN A 44 9.41 -1.95 -7.34
CA GLN A 44 9.63 -1.63 -5.92
C GLN A 44 9.15 -2.76 -5.00
N ALA A 45 7.99 -3.38 -5.30
CA ALA A 45 7.47 -4.51 -4.55
C ALA A 45 8.41 -5.73 -4.64
N ALA A 46 8.94 -6.02 -5.83
CA ALA A 46 9.93 -7.08 -6.03
C ALA A 46 11.23 -6.81 -5.25
N ALA A 47 11.69 -5.56 -5.20
CA ALA A 47 12.87 -5.17 -4.44
C ALA A 47 12.65 -5.27 -2.90
N ALA A 48 11.44 -5.00 -2.42
CA ALA A 48 11.10 -5.07 -1.00
C ALA A 48 11.05 -6.51 -0.44
N GLY A 49 10.81 -7.51 -1.29
CA GLY A 49 10.76 -8.92 -0.90
C GLY A 49 12.12 -9.58 -0.61
N ALA A 50 13.24 -8.90 -0.83
CA ALA A 50 14.57 -9.50 -0.86
C ALA A 50 15.39 -9.42 0.45
N GLY A 51 14.81 -9.04 1.59
CA GLY A 51 15.56 -8.84 2.85
C GLY A 51 14.84 -9.33 4.11
N PRO A 52 15.58 -9.60 5.21
CA PRO A 52 14.97 -9.88 6.51
C PRO A 52 14.02 -8.73 6.87
N LEU A 53 12.80 -9.07 7.32
CA LEU A 53 11.79 -8.09 7.71
C LEU A 53 12.28 -7.33 8.95
N ALA A 54 13.05 -6.26 8.75
CA ALA A 54 13.27 -5.29 9.81
C ALA A 54 11.89 -4.85 10.32
N PRO A 55 11.68 -4.69 11.63
CA PRO A 55 10.39 -4.24 12.15
C PRO A 55 9.99 -2.99 11.37
N PRO A 56 8.75 -2.94 10.82
CA PRO A 56 8.37 -1.84 9.95
C PRO A 56 8.60 -0.55 10.74
N ARG A 57 9.49 0.31 10.23
CA ARG A 57 9.64 1.64 10.80
C ARG A 57 8.26 2.28 10.66
N ARG A 58 7.56 2.49 11.79
CA ARG A 58 6.29 3.21 11.78
C ARG A 58 6.56 4.54 11.11
N SER A 59 5.97 4.74 9.94
CA SER A 59 6.15 5.99 9.22
C SER A 59 5.64 7.11 10.12
N GLY A 60 6.28 8.28 10.11
CA GLY A 60 5.74 9.45 10.81
C GLY A 60 4.29 9.78 10.40
N TRP A 61 3.86 9.28 9.23
CA TRP A 61 2.50 9.38 8.68
C TRP A 61 1.47 8.47 9.39
N THR A 62 1.91 7.38 10.01
CA THR A 62 1.04 6.49 10.80
C THR A 62 1.03 6.84 12.29
N ASP A 63 1.84 7.80 12.71
CA ASP A 63 1.84 8.27 14.09
C ASP A 63 0.52 8.97 14.43
N TYR A 64 -0.23 8.40 15.38
CA TYR A 64 -1.51 8.95 15.83
C TYR A 64 -1.33 10.30 16.52
N ALA A 65 -0.21 10.49 17.24
CA ALA A 65 0.09 11.77 17.88
C ALA A 65 0.21 12.87 16.83
N ALA A 66 0.86 12.60 15.70
CA ALA A 66 0.98 13.54 14.59
C ALA A 66 -0.37 13.94 13.95
N ARG A 67 -1.42 13.10 14.06
CA ARG A 67 -2.76 13.38 13.52
C ARG A 67 -3.62 14.29 14.40
N ILE A 68 -3.38 14.29 15.71
CA ILE A 68 -4.13 15.12 16.68
C ILE A 68 -3.39 16.41 17.05
N GLN A 69 -2.14 16.56 16.62
CA GLN A 69 -1.32 17.75 16.89
C GLN A 69 -1.68 18.94 15.98
N ALA A 70 -1.47 20.15 16.50
CA ALA A 70 -1.67 21.38 15.75
C ALA A 70 -0.79 21.43 14.47
N PRO A 71 -1.31 22.03 13.37
CA PRO A 71 -0.57 22.15 12.12
C PRO A 71 0.81 22.76 12.32
N SER A 72 1.81 22.31 11.55
CA SER A 72 3.09 23.00 11.51
C SER A 72 2.87 24.44 11.04
N ALA A 73 3.24 25.41 11.89
CA ALA A 73 3.16 26.81 11.52
C ALA A 73 4.07 27.05 10.30
N PRO A 74 3.67 27.91 9.34
CA PRO A 74 4.53 28.31 8.25
C PRO A 74 5.76 29.02 8.83
N SER A 75 6.89 28.32 8.85
CA SER A 75 8.17 28.85 9.28
C SER A 75 9.27 28.39 8.31
N PRO A 76 10.40 29.10 8.23
CA PRO A 76 11.58 28.58 7.56
C PRO A 76 11.95 27.21 8.15
N GLY A 77 11.88 26.15 7.33
CA GLY A 77 12.07 24.77 7.76
C GLY A 77 10.82 24.06 8.31
N GLY A 78 9.68 24.73 8.44
CA GLY A 78 8.43 24.16 8.97
C GLY A 78 7.87 23.00 8.14
N TRP A 79 8.12 23.00 6.83
CA TRP A 79 7.81 21.87 5.93
C TRP A 79 8.73 20.67 6.14
N ARG A 80 9.97 20.86 6.60
CA ARG A 80 10.85 19.73 6.93
C ARG A 80 10.49 19.13 8.28
N ALA A 81 10.03 19.95 9.21
CA ALA A 81 9.63 19.51 10.53
C ALA A 81 8.39 18.59 10.51
N SER A 82 7.55 18.62 9.47
CA SER A 82 6.39 17.70 9.36
C SER A 82 6.79 16.25 9.06
N ALA A 83 8.03 16.00 8.64
CA ALA A 83 8.53 14.66 8.33
C ALA A 83 9.19 13.95 9.51
N PHE A 84 9.39 14.64 10.64
CA PHE A 84 10.08 14.10 11.82
C PHE A 84 9.18 14.10 13.06
N PRO A 85 9.25 13.05 13.91
CA PRO A 85 8.67 13.10 15.25
C PRO A 85 9.31 14.24 16.06
N ARG A 86 8.53 14.88 16.92
CA ARG A 86 9.03 15.86 17.90
C ARG A 86 9.45 15.19 19.20
#